data_AF-A5UNS9-F1
#
_entry.id   AF-A5UNS9-F1
#
_cell.length_a   1.000
_cell.length_b   1.000
_cell.length_c   1.000
_cell.angle_alpha   90.00
_cell.angle_beta   90.00
_cell.angle_gamma   90.00
#
_symmetry.space_group_name_H-M   'P 1'
#
loop_
_entity.id
_entity.type
_entity.pdbx_description
1 polymer ?
#
loop_
_entity_poly.entity_id
_entity_poly.type
_entity_poly.pdbx_seq_one_letter_code
_entity_poly.pdbx_strand_id
1 'polypeptide(L)'
;MITYDQQNRFYNQLLGIVEKMGGRISAHGNLHGIFLSVIVFHDSTYENTRDIMNTLQELCGGEIQYHDYWVSKSFIPHSQASLENIDENKVLEIIEEEF
;
A
#
# COMPACT_ATOMS: atom_id res chain seq x y z
N MET A 1 -18.30 4.22 -5.62
CA MET A 1 -17.77 3.25 -4.64
C MET A 1 -17.52 1.95 -5.38
N ILE A 2 -16.25 1.58 -5.52
CA ILE A 2 -15.85 0.35 -6.22
C ILE A 2 -16.27 -0.91 -5.47
N THR A 3 -16.58 -1.95 -6.24
CA THR A 3 -17.02 -3.26 -5.73
C THR A 3 -15.88 -3.99 -5.02
N TYR A 4 -16.23 -4.98 -4.21
CA TYR A 4 -15.23 -5.86 -3.58
C TYR A 4 -14.31 -6.55 -4.60
N ASP A 5 -14.84 -6.97 -5.75
CA ASP A 5 -14.05 -7.56 -6.83
C ASP A 5 -13.05 -6.56 -7.42
N GLN A 6 -13.48 -5.31 -7.64
CA GLN A 6 -12.58 -4.24 -8.11
C GLN A 6 -11.49 -3.92 -7.07
N GLN A 7 -11.83 -3.89 -5.78
CA GLN A 7 -10.86 -3.74 -4.69
C GLN A 7 -9.84 -4.88 -4.67
N ASN A 8 -10.28 -6.12 -4.86
CA ASN A 8 -9.39 -7.28 -4.90
C ASN A 8 -8.47 -7.29 -6.12
N ARG A 9 -8.96 -6.90 -7.29
CA ARG A 9 -8.13 -6.79 -8.50
C ARG A 9 -7.03 -5.75 -8.30
N PHE A 10 -7.41 -4.59 -7.78
CA PHE A 10 -6.46 -3.53 -7.44
C PHE A 10 -5.42 -4.00 -6.41
N TYR A 11 -5.86 -4.64 -5.33
CA TYR A 11 -4.95 -5.23 -4.33
C TYR A 11 -3.97 -6.23 -4.95
N ASN A 12 -4.45 -7.16 -5.79
CA ASN A 12 -3.61 -8.21 -6.37
C ASN A 12 -2.54 -7.65 -7.33
N GLN A 13 -2.86 -6.59 -8.08
CA GLN A 13 -1.87 -5.91 -8.92
C GLN A 13 -0.76 -5.28 -8.06
N LEU A 14 -1.12 -4.57 -7.00
CA LEU A 14 -0.15 -3.92 -6.11
C LEU A 14 0.64 -4.92 -5.26
N LEU A 15 0.04 -6.03 -4.87
CA LEU A 15 0.70 -7.12 -4.16
C LEU A 15 1.97 -7.58 -4.89
N GLY A 16 1.87 -7.82 -6.20
CA GLY A 16 3.01 -8.25 -7.00
C GLY A 16 4.15 -7.23 -7.06
N ILE A 17 3.84 -5.94 -6.97
CA ILE A 17 4.84 -4.85 -6.94
C ILE A 17 5.51 -4.81 -5.57
N VAL A 18 4.70 -4.75 -4.51
CA VAL A 18 5.21 -4.62 -3.13
C VAL A 18 6.03 -5.83 -2.71
N GLU A 19 5.62 -7.05 -3.08
CA GLU A 19 6.38 -8.27 -2.79
C GLU A 19 7.74 -8.29 -3.50
N LYS A 20 7.82 -7.83 -4.76
CA LYS A 20 9.10 -7.72 -5.49
C LYS A 20 10.05 -6.71 -4.87
N MET A 21 9.51 -5.70 -4.19
CA MET A 21 10.28 -4.69 -3.45
C MET A 21 10.57 -5.10 -2.00
N GLY A 22 10.17 -6.30 -1.58
CA GLY A 22 10.47 -6.85 -0.24
C GLY A 22 9.54 -6.36 0.87
N GLY A 23 8.42 -5.72 0.53
CA GLY A 23 7.39 -5.32 1.49
C GLY A 23 6.26 -6.33 1.63
N ARG A 24 5.36 -6.06 2.55
CA ARG A 24 4.04 -6.67 2.65
C ARG A 24 2.98 -5.60 2.55
N ILE A 25 1.93 -5.87 1.78
CA ILE A 25 0.81 -4.97 1.62
C ILE A 25 -0.43 -5.51 2.32
N SER A 26 -1.23 -4.60 2.85
CA SER A 26 -2.62 -4.82 3.19
C SER A 26 -3.43 -3.70 2.57
N ALA A 27 -4.47 -4.03 1.81
CA ALA A 27 -5.43 -3.05 1.35
C ALA A 27 -6.72 -3.23 2.15
N HIS A 28 -7.31 -2.14 2.59
CA HIS A 28 -8.66 -2.20 3.15
C HIS A 28 -9.52 -1.09 2.57
N GLY A 29 -10.76 -1.44 2.23
CA GLY A 29 -11.81 -0.46 1.97
C GLY A 29 -12.34 0.10 3.29
N ASN A 30 -12.55 1.42 3.35
CA ASN A 30 -13.28 2.06 4.44
C ASN A 30 -14.42 2.94 3.88
N LEU A 31 -15.18 3.59 4.76
CA LEU A 31 -16.28 4.49 4.39
C LEU A 31 -15.86 5.69 3.52
N HIS A 32 -14.55 5.96 3.40
CA HIS A 32 -13.98 7.11 2.71
C HIS A 32 -13.12 6.76 1.49
N GLY A 33 -13.00 5.47 1.13
CA GLY A 33 -12.26 5.03 -0.07
C GLY A 33 -11.48 3.73 0.12
N ILE A 34 -10.39 3.59 -0.65
CA ILE A 34 -9.36 2.57 -0.44
C ILE A 34 -8.19 3.18 0.33
N PHE A 35 -7.71 2.46 1.34
CA PHE A 35 -6.38 2.69 1.90
C PHE A 35 -5.48 1.49 1.64
N LEU A 36 -4.21 1.77 1.36
CA LEU A 36 -3.15 0.76 1.31
C LEU A 36 -2.25 0.96 2.51
N SER A 37 -1.83 -0.13 3.15
CA SER A 37 -0.78 -0.13 4.17
C SER A 37 0.34 -1.03 3.71
N VAL A 38 1.56 -0.53 3.78
CA VAL A 38 2.79 -1.28 3.52
C VAL A 38 3.54 -1.45 4.82
N ILE A 39 4.06 -2.66 5.03
CA ILE A 39 4.91 -3.04 6.15
C ILE A 39 6.20 -3.62 5.59
N VAL A 40 7.35 -3.17 6.11
CA VAL A 40 8.65 -3.74 5.80
C VAL A 40 9.34 -4.18 7.08
N PHE A 41 9.66 -5.46 7.19
CA PHE A 41 10.33 -6.00 8.37
C PHE A 41 11.79 -5.58 8.43
N HIS A 42 12.29 -5.31 9.64
CA HIS A 42 13.67 -4.92 9.91
C HIS A 42 14.16 -3.66 9.18
N ASP A 43 13.25 -2.85 8.63
CA ASP A 43 13.55 -1.60 7.93
C ASP A 43 13.55 -0.40 8.90
N SER A 44 14.56 -0.33 9.76
CA SER A 44 14.67 0.72 10.78
C SER A 44 14.97 2.13 10.23
N THR A 45 15.41 2.24 8.97
CA THR A 45 15.75 3.51 8.32
C THR A 45 14.60 4.09 7.48
N TYR A 46 13.53 3.30 7.28
CA TYR A 46 12.43 3.56 6.35
C TYR A 46 12.84 3.65 4.89
N GLU A 47 14.06 3.28 4.52
CA GLU A 47 14.51 3.43 3.12
C GLU A 47 13.67 2.56 2.20
N ASN A 48 13.49 1.28 2.55
CA ASN A 48 12.68 0.36 1.76
C ASN A 48 11.20 0.76 1.77
N THR A 49 10.69 1.17 2.93
CA THR A 49 9.30 1.65 3.03
C THR A 49 9.08 2.87 2.16
N ARG A 50 9.99 3.86 2.18
CA ARG A 50 9.89 5.06 1.32
C ARG A 50 9.92 4.69 -0.15
N ASP A 51 10.82 3.81 -0.57
CA ASP A 51 10.93 3.40 -1.97
C ASP A 51 9.63 2.74 -2.47
N ILE A 52 9.05 1.86 -1.65
CA ILE A 52 7.75 1.25 -1.96
C ILE A 52 6.66 2.32 -2.01
N MET A 53 6.57 3.19 -1.01
CA MET A 53 5.51 4.21 -0.93
C MET A 53 5.60 5.22 -2.08
N ASN A 54 6.80 5.65 -2.46
CA ASN A 54 7.00 6.51 -3.61
C ASN A 54 6.54 5.83 -4.91
N THR A 55 6.91 4.55 -5.08
CA THR A 55 6.46 3.76 -6.24
C THR A 55 4.93 3.65 -6.28
N LEU A 56 4.29 3.34 -5.15
CA LEU A 56 2.83 3.26 -5.06
C LEU A 56 2.15 4.61 -5.27
N GLN A 57 2.73 5.71 -4.75
CA GLN A 57 2.18 7.05 -4.94
C GLN A 57 2.29 7.52 -6.39
N GLU A 58 3.39 7.21 -7.09
CA GLU A 58 3.52 7.52 -8.52
C GLU A 58 2.49 6.76 -9.36
N LEU A 59 2.20 5.51 -9.00
CA LEU A 59 1.22 4.67 -9.69
C LEU A 59 -0.22 5.07 -9.38
N CYS A 60 -0.55 5.25 -8.10
CA CYS A 60 -1.92 5.35 -7.62
C CYS A 60 -2.34 6.77 -7.24
N GLY A 61 -1.41 7.71 -7.12
CA GLY A 61 -1.64 9.00 -6.47
C GLY A 61 -1.82 8.84 -4.95
N GLY A 62 -2.58 9.75 -4.36
CA GLY A 62 -2.87 9.72 -2.92
C GLY A 62 -1.77 10.34 -2.04
N GLU A 63 -1.99 10.24 -0.73
CA GLU A 63 -1.17 10.89 0.30
C GLU A 63 -0.48 9.83 1.17
N ILE A 64 0.85 9.94 1.28
CA ILE A 64 1.65 9.03 2.10
C ILE A 64 1.57 9.48 3.56
N GLN A 65 1.25 8.55 4.45
CA GLN A 65 1.36 8.70 5.90
C GLN A 65 2.37 7.70 6.46
N TYR A 66 3.40 8.19 7.14
CA TYR A 66 4.38 7.33 7.82
C TYR A 66 3.98 7.12 9.28
N HIS A 67 4.08 5.88 9.74
CA HIS A 67 3.77 5.50 11.12
C HIS A 67 5.05 5.22 11.89
N ASP A 68 5.02 5.36 13.22
CA ASP A 68 6.18 5.16 14.10
C ASP A 68 6.75 3.74 14.01
N TYR A 69 8.09 3.64 14.06
CA TYR A 69 8.79 2.37 13.95
C TYR A 69 8.52 1.56 15.19
N TRP A 70 7.90 0.39 15.02
CA TRP A 70 7.45 -0.40 16.15
C TRP A 70 8.51 -1.42 16.55
N VAL A 71 9.00 -1.30 17.79
CA VAL A 71 9.94 -2.25 18.40
C VAL A 71 9.34 -2.80 19.68
N SER A 72 9.03 -4.10 19.70
CA SER A 72 8.61 -4.81 20.89
C SER A 72 9.35 -6.14 21.01
N LYS A 73 9.72 -6.54 22.23
CA LYS A 73 10.50 -7.77 22.50
C LYS A 73 9.84 -9.05 21.99
N SER A 74 8.53 -9.02 21.72
CA SER A 74 7.75 -10.17 21.25
C SER A 74 7.28 -10.03 19.79
N PHE A 75 7.68 -8.96 19.09
CA PHE A 75 7.26 -8.69 17.72
C PHE A 75 8.46 -8.48 16.81
N ILE A 76 8.28 -8.85 15.54
CA ILE A 76 9.25 -8.52 14.50
C ILE A 76 9.17 -7.00 14.29
N PRO A 77 10.26 -6.27 14.47
CA PRO A 77 10.26 -4.83 14.31
C PRO A 77 10.08 -4.48 12.83
N HIS A 78 9.32 -3.42 12.57
CA HIS A 78 8.95 -3.04 11.22
C HIS A 78 8.66 -1.55 11.12
N SER A 79 8.93 -1.02 9.94
CA SER A 79 8.39 0.24 9.48
C SER A 79 7.04 -0.01 8.83
N GLN A 80 6.16 1.00 8.93
CA GLN A 80 4.84 0.97 8.34
C GLN A 80 4.51 2.34 7.74
N ALA A 81 3.81 2.33 6.61
CA ALA A 81 3.24 3.51 5.99
C ALA A 81 1.89 3.18 5.35
N SER A 82 1.02 4.18 5.21
CA SER A 82 -0.23 4.08 4.45
C SER A 82 -0.26 5.04 3.27
N LEU A 83 -0.93 4.61 2.19
CA LEU A 83 -1.30 5.46 1.07
C LEU A 83 -2.81 5.67 1.15
N GLU A 84 -3.19 6.92 1.39
CA GLU A 84 -4.56 7.32 1.68
C GLU A 84 -5.10 8.21 0.57
N ASN A 85 -6.41 8.42 0.54
CA ASN A 85 -7.08 9.33 -0.38
C ASN A 85 -6.82 9.02 -1.88
N ILE A 86 -6.73 7.73 -2.22
CA ILE A 86 -6.60 7.27 -3.61
C ILE A 86 -7.92 7.52 -4.36
N ASP A 87 -7.85 8.19 -5.51
CA ASP A 87 -9.01 8.46 -6.36
C ASP A 87 -9.60 7.16 -6.90
N GLU A 88 -10.91 6.99 -6.75
CA GLU A 88 -11.64 5.82 -7.26
C GLU A 88 -11.45 5.63 -8.78
N ASN A 89 -11.39 6.72 -9.55
CA ASN A 89 -11.15 6.66 -10.98
C ASN A 89 -9.75 6.14 -11.29
N LYS A 90 -8.75 6.48 -10.47
CA LYS A 90 -7.39 5.95 -10.65
C LYS A 90 -7.33 4.45 -10.36
N VAL A 91 -8.10 4.00 -9.36
CA VAL A 91 -8.25 2.56 -9.09
C VAL A 91 -8.88 1.85 -10.29
N LEU A 92 -9.94 2.42 -10.88
CA LEU A 92 -10.60 1.86 -12.07
C LEU A 92 -9.67 1.80 -13.28
N GLU A 93 -8.89 2.85 -13.53
CA GLU A 93 -7.88 2.89 -14.61
C GLU A 93 -6.87 1.74 -14.46
N ILE A 94 -6.29 1.57 -13.27
CA ILE A 94 -5.26 0.57 -12.98
C ILE A 94 -5.78 -0.87 -13.17
N ILE A 95 -7.03 -1.14 -12.80
CA ILE A 95 -7.65 -2.47 -13.01
C ILE A 95 -8.21 -2.67 -14.43
N GLU A 96 -8.42 -1.61 -15.21
CA GLU A 96 -8.87 -1.69 -16.60
C GLU A 96 -7.70 -1.91 -17.58
N GLU A 97 -6.48 -1.47 -17.25
CA GLU A 97 -5.24 -1.77 -18.00
C GLU A 97 -4.90 -3.28 -18.11
N GLU A 98 -5.67 -4.14 -17.46
CA GLU A 98 -5.53 -5.61 -17.48
C GLU A 98 -6.22 -6.31 -18.67
N PHE A 99 -6.82 -5.57 -19.62
CA PHE A 99 -7.53 -6.13 -20.80
C PHE A 99 -6.89 -5.81 -22.15
#